data_AF-A0A1B6IH20-F1
#
_entry.id   AF-A0A1B6IH20-F1
#
_cell.length_a   1.000
_cell.length_b   1.000
_cell.length_c   1.000
_cell.angle_alpha   90.00
_cell.angle_beta   90.00
_cell.angle_gamma   90.00
#
_symmetry.space_group_name_H-M   'P 1'
#
loop_
_entity.id
_entity.type
_entity.pdbx_description
1 polymer ?
#
loop_
_entity_poly.entity_id
_entity_poly.type
_entity_poly.pdbx_seq_one_letter_code
_entity_poly.pdbx_strand_id
1 'polypeptide(L)'
;FREQEDGSSGNPDNVTGKWSGMIGKVISGEADLAIADITITREREQDVDFTMPYMNLGISILYKKPQKSPSLFSFMSPFSTSVWQSVLAAYVGVSLLMYVIARISPKEWTNPYPCIDESELEELENQFSLNNSFWFVTGSIMQQGSELAPISTSTRMLASVWWFFILIIVSSYTANLAAFLTIEQNEEVFSDVTGLANQRADAPNFVKYGAKAGGATEGFFKASNHSTYQKMWQYMQDNYKVVMTKSNKEGVDRVLSEKEDYAFLMESASIDYEVQRKCQLREVGQPLDQKG
;
A
#
# COMPACT_ATOMS: atom_id res chain seq x y z
N PHE A 1 22.04 6.49 42.23
CA PHE A 1 21.88 6.19 40.80
C PHE A 1 22.72 7.17 40.01
N ARG A 2 23.57 6.68 39.10
CA ARG A 2 24.40 7.48 38.20
C ARG A 2 23.98 7.14 36.78
N GLU A 3 23.82 8.15 35.93
CA GLU A 3 23.55 7.95 34.52
C GLU A 3 24.87 7.66 33.79
N GLN A 4 24.79 6.82 32.76
CA GLN A 4 25.95 6.48 31.95
C GLN A 4 26.19 7.57 30.89
N GLU A 5 27.35 8.23 30.95
CA GLU A 5 27.69 9.39 30.11
C GLU A 5 27.66 9.10 28.61
N ASP A 6 28.07 7.91 28.19
CA ASP A 6 28.08 7.50 26.77
C ASP A 6 26.75 6.88 26.30
N GLY A 7 25.78 6.68 27.20
CA GLY A 7 24.50 6.01 26.92
C GLY A 7 24.65 4.59 26.37
N SER A 8 25.81 3.95 26.53
CA SER A 8 26.12 2.64 25.99
C SER A 8 25.89 1.54 27.01
N SER A 9 25.19 0.47 26.60
CA SER A 9 25.09 -0.75 27.41
C SER A 9 26.45 -1.42 27.60
N GLY A 10 27.34 -1.28 26.61
CA GLY A 10 28.68 -1.87 26.63
C GLY A 10 28.85 -3.02 25.64
N ASN A 11 30.00 -3.00 24.99
CA ASN A 11 30.54 -4.08 24.15
C ASN A 11 32.02 -4.30 24.48
N PRO A 12 32.55 -5.51 24.27
CA PRO A 12 33.96 -5.76 24.42
C PRO A 12 34.72 -5.19 23.22
N ASP A 13 35.89 -4.61 23.50
CA ASP A 13 36.82 -4.22 22.46
C ASP A 13 37.44 -5.47 21.82
N ASN A 14 37.35 -5.59 20.49
CA ASN A 14 37.85 -6.74 19.73
C ASN A 14 39.37 -6.98 19.89
N VAL A 15 40.15 -5.96 20.30
CA VAL A 15 41.61 -6.05 20.44
C VAL A 15 42.03 -6.25 21.89
N THR A 16 41.46 -5.46 22.79
CA THR A 16 41.88 -5.46 24.21
C THR A 16 41.04 -6.38 25.10
N GLY A 17 39.87 -6.82 24.61
CA GLY A 17 38.88 -7.56 25.41
C GLY A 17 38.24 -6.72 26.51
N LYS A 18 38.56 -5.43 26.62
CA LYS A 18 38.03 -4.56 27.67
C LYS A 18 36.61 -4.14 27.34
N TRP A 19 35.71 -4.27 28.32
CA TRP A 19 34.33 -3.85 28.20
C TRP A 19 34.17 -2.33 28.35
N SER A 20 33.30 -1.77 27.51
CA SER A 20 32.85 -0.38 27.55
C SER A 20 31.47 -0.25 28.21
N GLY A 21 30.94 0.97 28.33
CA GLY A 21 29.56 1.22 28.75
C GLY A 21 29.23 0.78 30.18
N MET A 22 27.96 0.50 30.43
CA MET A 22 27.46 0.05 31.74
C MET A 22 28.09 -1.27 32.19
N ILE A 23 28.24 -2.24 31.29
CA ILE A 23 28.85 -3.55 31.61
C ILE A 23 30.30 -3.39 32.05
N GLY A 24 31.09 -2.55 31.35
CA GLY A 24 32.48 -2.29 31.73
C GLY A 24 32.63 -1.71 33.14
N LYS A 25 31.70 -0.85 33.57
CA LYS A 25 31.69 -0.27 34.91
C LYS A 25 31.31 -1.25 36.01
N VAL A 26 30.43 -2.21 35.71
CA VAL A 26 30.12 -3.30 36.63
C VAL A 26 31.34 -4.22 36.79
N ILE A 27 31.99 -4.57 35.69
CA ILE A 27 33.21 -5.41 35.71
C ILE A 27 34.37 -4.71 36.45
N SER A 28 34.55 -3.39 36.27
CA SER A 28 35.63 -2.64 36.93
C SER A 28 35.37 -2.34 38.41
N GLY A 29 34.18 -2.65 38.94
CA GLY A 29 33.78 -2.31 40.31
C GLY A 29 33.47 -0.81 40.51
N GLU A 30 33.32 -0.04 39.43
CA GLU A 30 32.88 1.36 39.50
C GLU A 30 31.38 1.50 39.76
N ALA A 31 30.60 0.45 39.45
CA ALA A 31 29.18 0.35 39.73
C ALA A 31 28.84 -1.04 40.28
N ASP A 32 28.02 -1.10 41.34
CA ASP A 32 27.61 -2.38 41.95
C ASP A 32 26.52 -3.11 41.16
N LEU A 33 25.69 -2.37 40.41
CA LEU A 33 24.56 -2.90 39.65
C LEU A 33 24.22 -1.97 38.47
N ALA A 34 23.85 -2.57 37.33
CA ALA A 34 23.30 -1.86 36.18
C ALA A 34 21.82 -2.22 36.00
N ILE A 35 20.93 -1.23 36.09
CA ILE A 35 19.49 -1.39 35.84
C ILE A 35 19.14 -0.56 34.60
N ALA A 36 18.97 -1.22 33.46
CA ALA A 36 18.59 -0.61 32.19
C ALA A 36 18.03 -1.69 31.24
N ASP A 37 17.63 -1.28 30.04
CA ASP A 37 17.23 -2.13 28.91
C ASP A 37 18.44 -2.87 28.29
N ILE A 38 19.15 -3.64 29.10
CA ILE A 38 20.33 -4.40 28.66
C ILE A 38 19.89 -5.77 28.17
N THR A 39 19.99 -6.00 26.86
CA THR A 39 19.77 -7.33 26.28
C THR A 39 20.77 -8.34 26.84
N ILE A 40 20.27 -9.45 27.39
CA ILE A 40 21.09 -10.59 27.79
C ILE A 40 21.61 -11.27 26.53
N THR A 41 22.93 -11.34 26.38
CA THR A 41 23.58 -12.03 25.25
C THR A 41 24.62 -13.00 25.79
N ARG A 42 24.92 -14.04 25.01
CA ARG A 42 25.92 -15.05 25.39
C ARG A 42 27.29 -14.45 25.74
N GLU A 43 27.71 -13.42 25.01
CA GLU A 43 28.99 -12.75 25.26
C GLU A 43 28.99 -11.96 26.57
N ARG A 44 27.86 -11.32 26.91
CA ARG A 44 27.73 -10.57 28.18
C ARG A 44 27.64 -11.50 29.37
N GLU A 45 26.88 -12.59 29.25
CA GLU A 45 26.68 -13.59 30.31
C GLU A 45 27.98 -14.34 30.68
N GLN A 46 29.00 -14.32 29.81
CA GLN A 46 30.31 -14.91 30.12
C GLN A 46 31.12 -14.10 31.14
N ASP A 47 30.91 -12.78 31.19
CA ASP A 47 31.72 -11.86 31.99
C ASP A 47 30.92 -11.19 33.12
N VAL A 48 29.59 -11.18 33.04
CA VAL A 48 28.70 -10.67 34.11
C VAL A 48 27.48 -11.58 34.32
N ASP A 49 27.05 -11.67 35.57
CA ASP A 49 25.83 -12.37 35.94
C ASP A 49 24.59 -11.49 35.72
N PHE A 50 23.52 -12.08 35.18
CA PHE A 50 22.20 -11.45 35.04
C PHE A 50 21.19 -12.09 35.98
N THR A 51 20.15 -11.32 36.34
CA THR A 51 18.95 -11.89 36.97
C THR A 51 18.12 -12.65 35.95
N MET A 52 17.07 -13.34 36.40
CA MET A 52 16.04 -13.80 35.46
C MET A 52 15.46 -12.61 34.68
N PRO A 53 15.17 -12.77 33.38
CA PRO A 53 14.53 -11.73 32.58
C PRO A 53 13.17 -11.35 33.16
N TYR A 54 12.89 -10.05 33.16
CA TYR A 54 11.58 -9.53 33.57
C TYR A 54 10.65 -9.25 32.37
N MET A 55 11.18 -9.26 31.14
CA MET A 55 10.44 -8.98 29.91
C MET A 55 11.03 -9.80 28.76
N ASN A 56 10.17 -10.46 27.99
CA ASN A 56 10.54 -11.16 26.76
C ASN A 56 10.27 -10.26 25.55
N LEU A 57 11.24 -10.13 24.66
CA LEU A 57 11.19 -9.28 23.48
C LEU A 57 11.96 -9.94 22.32
N GLY A 58 11.91 -9.36 21.14
CA GLY A 58 12.70 -9.83 20.00
C GLY A 58 13.05 -8.70 19.03
N ILE A 59 13.97 -8.95 18.12
CA ILE A 59 14.27 -8.01 17.03
C ILE A 59 13.10 -8.02 16.06
N SER A 60 12.62 -6.84 15.68
CA SER A 60 11.57 -6.70 14.68
C SER A 60 11.88 -5.51 13.77
N ILE A 61 11.02 -5.29 12.77
CA ILE A 61 11.25 -4.31 11.70
C ILE A 61 10.31 -3.13 11.89
N LEU A 62 10.88 -1.95 12.11
CA LEU A 62 10.15 -0.69 12.11
C LEU A 62 10.15 -0.12 10.69
N TYR A 63 8.95 0.16 10.16
CA TYR A 63 8.81 0.79 8.86
C TYR A 63 7.69 1.83 8.86
N LYS A 64 7.73 2.78 7.93
CA LYS A 64 6.62 3.72 7.73
C LYS A 64 5.41 2.97 7.17
N LYS A 65 4.21 3.39 7.59
CA LYS A 65 2.97 2.94 6.96
C LYS A 65 2.94 3.45 5.52
N PRO A 66 2.67 2.59 4.53
CA PRO A 66 2.54 3.04 3.17
C PRO A 66 1.35 4.01 3.09
N GLN A 67 1.58 5.21 2.55
CA GLN A 67 0.50 6.15 2.24
C GLN A 67 0.24 6.09 0.75
N LYS A 68 -0.99 5.72 0.37
CA LYS A 68 -1.39 5.74 -1.03
C LYS A 68 -1.54 7.20 -1.48
N SER A 69 -0.67 7.66 -2.37
CA SER A 69 -0.87 8.94 -3.03
C SER A 69 -2.14 8.87 -3.88
N PRO A 70 -3.07 9.84 -3.78
CA PRO A 70 -4.28 9.82 -4.58
C PRO A 70 -3.90 9.90 -6.07
N SER A 71 -4.21 8.85 -6.83
CA SER A 71 -4.04 8.88 -8.28
C SER A 71 -5.16 9.73 -8.90
N LEU A 72 -4.86 10.52 -9.94
CA LEU A 72 -5.85 11.37 -10.62
C LEU A 72 -7.06 10.58 -11.15
N PHE A 73 -6.85 9.30 -11.50
CA PHE A 73 -7.87 8.40 -12.02
C PHE A 73 -8.42 7.41 -10.98
N SER A 74 -8.29 7.70 -9.68
CA SER A 74 -8.79 6.81 -8.62
C SER A 74 -10.29 6.55 -8.75
N PHE A 75 -11.07 7.47 -9.32
CA PHE A 75 -12.50 7.29 -9.57
C PHE A 75 -12.80 6.17 -10.58
N MET A 76 -11.86 5.79 -11.46
CA MET A 76 -12.05 4.73 -12.46
C MET A 76 -11.78 3.33 -11.89
N SER A 77 -11.12 3.24 -10.72
CA SER A 77 -10.75 2.00 -10.04
C SER A 77 -11.90 1.06 -9.58
N PRO A 78 -13.15 1.51 -9.34
CA PRO A 78 -14.23 0.61 -8.90
C PRO A 78 -14.58 -0.49 -9.91
N PHE A 79 -14.20 -0.32 -11.17
CA PHE A 79 -14.33 -1.33 -12.21
C PHE A 79 -12.98 -1.68 -12.82
N SER A 80 -12.78 -2.95 -13.12
CA SER A 80 -11.59 -3.41 -13.82
C SER A 80 -11.57 -2.92 -15.27
N THR A 81 -10.38 -2.86 -15.86
CA THR A 81 -10.19 -2.45 -17.25
C THR A 81 -11.02 -3.29 -18.23
N SER A 82 -11.23 -4.58 -17.95
CA SER A 82 -12.04 -5.47 -18.79
C SER A 82 -13.53 -5.08 -18.78
N VAL A 83 -14.06 -4.65 -17.64
CA VAL A 83 -15.46 -4.18 -17.53
C VAL A 83 -15.62 -2.88 -18.30
N TRP A 84 -14.68 -1.94 -18.16
CA TRP A 84 -14.69 -0.70 -18.93
C TRP A 84 -14.68 -0.92 -20.45
N GLN A 85 -13.84 -1.84 -20.93
CA GLN A 85 -13.82 -2.23 -22.34
C GLN A 85 -15.17 -2.84 -22.78
N SER A 86 -15.79 -3.65 -21.93
CA SER A 86 -17.09 -4.26 -22.20
C SER A 86 -18.22 -3.23 -22.26
N VAL A 87 -18.23 -2.24 -21.34
CA VAL A 87 -19.19 -1.14 -21.36
C VAL A 87 -19.02 -0.27 -22.60
N LEU A 88 -17.78 0.03 -23.00
CA LEU A 88 -17.49 0.78 -24.23
C LEU A 88 -17.94 0.01 -25.48
N ALA A 89 -17.67 -1.30 -25.55
CA ALA A 89 -18.12 -2.14 -26.65
C ALA A 89 -19.66 -2.21 -26.71
N ALA A 90 -20.32 -2.37 -25.56
CA ALA A 90 -21.79 -2.38 -25.47
C ALA A 90 -22.40 -1.03 -25.88
N TYR A 91 -21.79 0.08 -25.48
CA TYR A 91 -22.17 1.44 -25.92
C TYR A 91 -22.18 1.56 -27.44
N VAL A 92 -21.06 1.22 -28.09
CA VAL A 92 -20.96 1.28 -29.57
C VAL A 92 -21.95 0.31 -30.23
N GLY A 93 -22.04 -0.91 -29.72
CA GLY A 93 -22.94 -1.94 -30.25
C GLY A 93 -24.41 -1.52 -30.20
N VAL A 94 -24.87 -0.99 -29.07
CA VAL A 94 -26.26 -0.55 -28.89
C VAL A 94 -26.56 0.69 -29.73
N SER A 95 -25.65 1.66 -29.84
CA SER A 95 -25.83 2.82 -30.72
C SER A 95 -25.99 2.42 -32.19
N LEU A 96 -25.17 1.47 -32.67
CA LEU A 96 -25.28 0.96 -34.04
C LEU A 96 -26.55 0.14 -34.25
N LEU A 97 -26.91 -0.72 -33.30
CA LEU A 97 -28.16 -1.50 -33.36
C LEU A 97 -29.38 -0.58 -33.36
N MET A 98 -29.36 0.48 -32.56
CA MET A 98 -30.44 1.48 -32.51
C MET A 98 -30.59 2.18 -33.86
N TYR A 99 -29.48 2.60 -34.47
CA TYR A 99 -29.48 3.20 -35.81
C TYR A 99 -30.06 2.26 -36.87
N VAL A 100 -29.62 1.00 -36.90
CA VAL A 100 -30.08 0.00 -37.89
C VAL A 100 -31.56 -0.31 -37.72
N ILE A 101 -32.02 -0.61 -36.49
CA ILE A 101 -33.42 -0.96 -36.22
C ILE A 101 -34.34 0.22 -36.48
N ALA A 102 -33.91 1.44 -36.15
CA ALA A 102 -34.69 2.64 -36.41
C ALA A 102 -34.86 2.89 -37.91
N ARG A 103 -33.83 2.63 -38.74
CA ARG A 103 -33.93 2.78 -40.20
C ARG A 103 -34.81 1.71 -40.85
N ILE A 104 -34.79 0.49 -40.35
CA ILE A 104 -35.61 -0.61 -40.87
C ILE A 104 -37.09 -0.47 -40.44
N SER A 105 -37.36 0.11 -39.27
CA SER A 105 -38.72 0.24 -38.74
C SER A 105 -39.49 1.36 -39.45
N PRO A 106 -40.55 1.07 -40.24
CA PRO A 106 -41.30 2.10 -40.96
C PRO A 106 -41.97 3.11 -40.02
N LYS A 107 -42.35 2.68 -38.81
CA LYS A 107 -42.99 3.51 -37.78
C LYS A 107 -42.09 4.61 -37.18
N GLU A 108 -40.78 4.56 -37.42
CA GLU A 108 -39.84 5.61 -36.98
C GLU A 108 -39.68 6.72 -38.02
N TRP A 109 -40.22 6.53 -39.22
CA TRP A 109 -40.24 7.54 -40.26
C TRP A 109 -41.51 8.35 -40.08
N THR A 110 -41.36 9.59 -39.59
CA THR A 110 -42.48 10.47 -39.25
C THR A 110 -42.55 11.64 -40.20
N ASN A 111 -43.77 12.08 -40.48
CA ASN A 111 -44.03 13.31 -41.21
C ASN A 111 -43.73 14.53 -40.31
N PRO A 112 -42.76 15.39 -40.68
CA PRO A 112 -42.44 16.61 -39.93
C PRO A 112 -43.55 17.67 -39.99
N TYR A 113 -44.49 17.59 -40.94
CA TYR A 113 -45.60 18.53 -41.15
C TYR A 113 -46.96 17.84 -40.99
N PRO A 114 -47.54 17.81 -39.76
CA PRO A 114 -48.78 17.09 -39.46
C PRO A 114 -50.03 17.56 -40.23
N CYS A 115 -49.96 18.74 -40.85
CA CYS A 115 -51.06 19.38 -41.57
C CYS A 115 -51.08 19.04 -43.08
N ILE A 116 -50.09 18.30 -43.58
CA ILE A 116 -49.98 17.86 -44.97
C ILE A 116 -50.15 16.34 -44.98
N ASP A 117 -51.06 15.82 -45.82
CA ASP A 117 -51.28 14.38 -45.95
C ASP A 117 -49.99 13.68 -46.39
N GLU A 118 -49.68 12.52 -45.80
CA GLU A 118 -48.44 11.76 -46.05
C GLU A 118 -48.21 11.43 -47.54
N SER A 119 -49.28 11.41 -48.34
CA SER A 119 -49.24 11.18 -49.79
C SER A 119 -48.69 12.36 -50.61
N GLU A 120 -48.62 13.56 -50.04
CA GLU A 120 -48.12 14.78 -50.71
C GLU A 120 -46.68 15.15 -50.30
N LEU A 121 -46.06 14.38 -49.41
CA LEU A 121 -44.69 14.60 -48.95
C LEU A 121 -43.68 13.75 -49.74
N GLU A 122 -42.62 14.39 -50.20
CA GLU A 122 -41.52 13.72 -50.92
C GLU A 122 -40.55 12.99 -49.96
N GLU A 123 -40.45 13.41 -48.69
CA GLU A 123 -39.48 12.86 -47.74
C GLU A 123 -40.06 12.72 -46.32
N LEU A 124 -39.85 11.53 -45.70
CA LEU A 124 -40.11 11.27 -44.29
C LEU A 124 -38.82 11.44 -43.47
N GLU A 125 -38.91 11.94 -42.25
CA GLU A 125 -37.75 12.14 -41.38
C GLU A 125 -37.65 11.04 -40.31
N ASN A 126 -36.42 10.59 -40.05
CA ASN A 126 -36.10 9.67 -38.97
C ASN A 126 -35.17 10.35 -37.96
N GLN A 127 -35.62 10.43 -36.71
CA GLN A 127 -34.92 11.13 -35.64
C GLN A 127 -33.59 10.45 -35.25
N PHE A 128 -33.44 9.15 -35.51
CA PHE A 128 -32.22 8.38 -35.22
C PHE A 128 -31.25 8.39 -36.40
N SER A 129 -30.53 9.51 -36.55
CA SER A 129 -29.24 9.54 -37.25
C SER A 129 -28.16 8.83 -36.43
N LEU A 130 -27.04 8.46 -37.04
CA LEU A 130 -25.94 7.78 -36.32
C LEU A 130 -25.48 8.60 -35.10
N ASN A 131 -25.29 9.91 -35.27
CA ASN A 131 -24.94 10.81 -34.16
C ASN A 131 -26.04 10.87 -33.08
N ASN A 132 -27.31 10.93 -33.49
CA ASN A 132 -28.44 10.96 -32.56
C ASN A 132 -28.60 9.64 -31.79
N SER A 133 -28.28 8.50 -32.41
CA SER A 133 -28.24 7.19 -31.74
C SER A 133 -27.11 7.13 -30.70
N PHE A 134 -25.93 7.67 -30.99
CA PHE A 134 -24.85 7.79 -29.99
C PHE A 134 -25.24 8.76 -28.85
N TRP A 135 -25.90 9.87 -29.19
CA TRP A 135 -26.38 10.85 -28.21
C TRP A 135 -27.44 10.26 -27.26
N PHE A 136 -28.43 9.53 -27.81
CA PHE A 136 -29.45 8.82 -27.03
C PHE A 136 -28.84 7.85 -26.01
N VAL A 137 -27.85 7.06 -26.44
CA VAL A 137 -27.18 6.07 -25.58
C VAL A 137 -26.32 6.80 -24.52
N THR A 138 -25.66 7.90 -24.87
CA THR A 138 -24.91 8.74 -23.93
C THR A 138 -25.81 9.33 -22.85
N GLY A 139 -26.95 9.91 -23.22
CA GLY A 139 -27.93 10.47 -22.28
C GLY A 139 -28.51 9.41 -21.32
N SER A 140 -28.62 8.16 -21.79
CA SER A 140 -29.02 7.02 -20.97
C SER A 140 -27.95 6.66 -19.92
N ILE A 141 -26.67 6.63 -20.30
CA ILE A 141 -25.53 6.37 -19.38
C ILE A 141 -25.45 7.45 -18.29
N MET A 142 -25.63 8.72 -18.68
CA MET A 142 -25.58 9.85 -17.75
C MET A 142 -26.83 10.01 -16.88
N GLN A 143 -27.86 9.16 -17.07
CA GLN A 143 -29.15 9.24 -16.39
C GLN A 143 -29.89 10.58 -16.56
N GLN A 144 -29.58 11.34 -17.62
CA GLN A 144 -30.24 12.63 -17.90
C GLN A 144 -31.41 12.51 -18.88
N GLY A 145 -31.53 11.36 -19.55
CA GLY A 145 -32.50 11.16 -20.63
C GLY A 145 -32.07 11.88 -21.91
N SER A 146 -32.88 11.77 -22.95
CA SER A 146 -32.72 12.52 -24.20
C SER A 146 -34.07 13.01 -24.68
N GLU A 147 -34.06 14.11 -25.42
CA GLU A 147 -35.26 14.62 -26.12
C GLU A 147 -35.72 13.65 -27.23
N LEU A 148 -34.81 12.79 -27.70
CA LEU A 148 -35.09 11.74 -28.68
C LEU A 148 -35.84 10.59 -28.02
N ALA A 149 -37.00 10.22 -28.56
CA ALA A 149 -37.84 9.16 -28.02
C ALA A 149 -38.14 8.09 -29.08
N PRO A 150 -37.84 6.81 -28.83
CA PRO A 150 -38.19 5.74 -29.77
C PRO A 150 -39.70 5.55 -29.90
N ILE A 151 -40.17 5.41 -31.13
CA ILE A 151 -41.59 5.36 -31.48
C ILE A 151 -42.04 3.91 -31.74
N SER A 152 -41.25 3.17 -32.49
CA SER A 152 -41.51 1.77 -32.86
C SER A 152 -41.40 0.83 -31.66
N THR A 153 -42.15 -0.27 -31.69
CA THR A 153 -42.09 -1.29 -30.63
C THR A 153 -40.70 -1.91 -30.52
N SER A 154 -40.02 -2.13 -31.65
CA SER A 154 -38.69 -2.76 -31.70
C SER A 154 -37.60 -1.89 -31.09
N THR A 155 -37.61 -0.58 -31.39
CA THR A 155 -36.67 0.40 -30.83
C THR A 155 -36.94 0.66 -29.35
N ARG A 156 -38.22 0.70 -28.93
CA ARG A 156 -38.60 0.78 -27.51
C ARG A 156 -38.14 -0.45 -26.72
N MET A 157 -38.24 -1.64 -27.29
CA MET A 157 -37.76 -2.86 -26.63
C MET A 157 -36.24 -2.82 -26.44
N LEU A 158 -35.49 -2.42 -27.49
CA LEU A 158 -34.03 -2.25 -27.40
C LEU A 158 -33.65 -1.21 -26.34
N ALA A 159 -34.29 -0.03 -26.36
CA ALA A 159 -34.06 1.02 -25.37
C ALA A 159 -34.37 0.54 -23.95
N SER A 160 -35.45 -0.22 -23.76
CA SER A 160 -35.84 -0.75 -22.44
C SER A 160 -34.80 -1.72 -21.87
N VAL A 161 -34.29 -2.63 -22.71
CA VAL A 161 -33.21 -3.56 -22.32
C VAL A 161 -31.94 -2.79 -21.99
N TRP A 162 -31.60 -1.78 -22.80
CA TRP A 162 -30.43 -0.93 -22.55
C TRP A 162 -30.54 -0.14 -21.24
N TRP A 163 -31.70 0.46 -20.97
CA TRP A 163 -31.95 1.18 -19.72
C TRP A 163 -31.83 0.27 -18.50
N PHE A 164 -32.35 -0.94 -18.57
CA PHE A 164 -32.21 -1.92 -17.48
C PHE A 164 -30.75 -2.31 -17.26
N PHE A 165 -29.99 -2.54 -18.34
CA PHE A 165 -28.56 -2.83 -18.25
C PHE A 165 -27.78 -1.68 -17.61
N ILE A 166 -27.99 -0.43 -18.07
CA ILE A 166 -27.31 0.74 -17.53
C ILE A 166 -27.68 1.01 -16.08
N LEU A 167 -28.94 0.79 -15.69
CA LEU A 167 -29.36 0.89 -14.29
C LEU A 167 -28.51 -0.03 -13.41
N ILE A 168 -28.36 -1.31 -13.79
CA ILE A 168 -27.53 -2.26 -13.05
C ILE A 168 -26.06 -1.81 -12.99
N ILE A 169 -25.50 -1.38 -14.12
CA ILE A 169 -24.08 -0.96 -14.18
C ILE A 169 -23.83 0.26 -13.31
N VAL A 170 -24.68 1.30 -13.38
CA VAL A 170 -24.48 2.51 -12.57
C VAL A 170 -24.70 2.21 -11.09
N SER A 171 -25.72 1.43 -10.73
CA SER A 171 -25.93 1.00 -9.33
C SER A 171 -24.76 0.18 -8.79
N SER A 172 -24.17 -0.70 -9.60
CA SER A 172 -22.99 -1.46 -9.18
C SER A 172 -21.75 -0.57 -9.05
N TYR A 173 -21.59 0.41 -9.94
CA TYR A 173 -20.49 1.36 -9.88
C TYR A 173 -20.56 2.20 -8.61
N THR A 174 -21.73 2.77 -8.30
CA THR A 174 -21.92 3.59 -7.09
C THR A 174 -21.73 2.79 -5.82
N ALA A 175 -22.18 1.54 -5.78
CA ALA A 175 -21.94 0.62 -4.66
C ALA A 175 -20.43 0.33 -4.46
N ASN A 176 -19.72 -0.02 -5.54
CA ASN A 176 -18.29 -0.32 -5.47
C ASN A 176 -17.45 0.92 -5.16
N LEU A 177 -17.83 2.08 -5.69
CA LEU A 177 -17.17 3.35 -5.38
C LEU A 177 -17.31 3.69 -3.89
N ALA A 178 -18.51 3.51 -3.32
CA ALA A 178 -18.73 3.71 -1.88
C ALA A 178 -17.86 2.77 -1.04
N ALA A 179 -17.77 1.48 -1.41
CA ALA A 179 -16.90 0.52 -0.73
C ALA A 179 -15.39 0.85 -0.89
N PHE A 180 -14.99 1.36 -2.06
CA PHE A 180 -13.61 1.74 -2.31
C PHE A 180 -13.19 2.97 -1.49
N LEU A 181 -14.10 3.93 -1.28
CA LEU A 181 -13.84 5.10 -0.45
C LEU A 181 -13.73 4.79 1.04
N THR A 182 -14.30 3.66 1.49
CA THR A 182 -14.20 3.25 2.90
C THR A 182 -12.98 2.37 3.19
N ILE A 183 -12.41 1.72 2.16
CA ILE A 183 -11.27 0.81 2.33
C ILE A 183 -9.98 1.49 1.87
N GLU A 184 -9.15 1.87 2.84
CA GLU A 184 -7.75 2.23 2.57
C GLU A 184 -6.94 0.96 2.32
N GLN A 185 -6.79 0.57 1.04
CA GLN A 185 -5.92 -0.54 0.69
C GLN A 185 -4.46 -0.08 0.73
N ASN A 186 -3.79 -0.39 1.83
CA ASN A 186 -2.36 -0.17 2.02
C ASN A 186 -1.58 -1.22 1.24
N GLU A 187 -0.88 -0.81 0.17
CA GLU A 187 0.06 -1.70 -0.53
C GLU A 187 1.31 -1.91 0.34
N GLU A 188 1.49 -3.12 0.85
CA GLU A 188 2.67 -3.47 1.63
C GLU A 188 3.88 -3.69 0.71
N VAL A 189 4.95 -2.91 0.89
CA VAL A 189 6.21 -3.06 0.13
C VAL A 189 6.89 -4.40 0.43
N PHE A 190 6.82 -4.84 1.69
CA PHE A 190 7.27 -6.14 2.16
C PHE A 190 6.45 -6.55 3.39
N SER A 191 6.26 -7.86 3.57
CA SER A 191 5.49 -8.44 4.68
C SER A 191 6.37 -9.11 5.72
N ASP A 192 7.60 -9.49 5.36
CA ASP A 192 8.49 -10.29 6.20
C ASP A 192 9.98 -9.97 5.92
N VAL A 193 10.85 -10.37 6.85
CA VAL A 193 12.31 -10.21 6.77
C VAL A 193 12.91 -10.82 5.51
N THR A 194 12.33 -11.94 5.05
CA THR A 194 12.78 -12.60 3.82
C THR A 194 12.49 -11.75 2.58
N GLY A 195 11.36 -11.05 2.57
CA GLY A 195 11.01 -10.07 1.54
C GLY A 195 11.99 -8.90 1.54
N LEU A 196 12.35 -8.40 2.72
CA LEU A 196 13.32 -7.33 2.90
C LEU A 196 14.75 -7.74 2.45
N ALA A 197 15.18 -8.96 2.77
CA ALA A 197 16.53 -9.46 2.46
C ALA A 197 16.73 -9.87 0.98
N ASN A 198 15.65 -10.22 0.27
CA ASN A 198 15.69 -10.70 -1.12
C ASN A 198 15.26 -9.64 -2.14
N GLN A 199 15.23 -8.38 -1.75
CA GLN A 199 14.99 -7.27 -2.68
C GLN A 199 16.06 -7.23 -3.77
N ARG A 200 15.66 -6.89 -4.99
CA ARG A 200 16.59 -6.65 -6.09
C ARG A 200 17.16 -5.24 -5.97
N ALA A 201 18.48 -5.09 -6.14
CA ALA A 201 19.17 -3.79 -6.01
C ALA A 201 18.76 -2.76 -7.07
N ASP A 202 18.22 -3.21 -8.21
CA ASP A 202 17.68 -2.40 -9.30
C ASP A 202 16.17 -2.12 -9.18
N ALA A 203 15.52 -2.60 -8.12
CA ALA A 203 14.09 -2.37 -7.92
C ALA A 203 13.80 -0.89 -7.66
N PRO A 204 12.75 -0.30 -8.28
CA PRO A 204 12.37 1.09 -8.04
C PRO A 204 11.96 1.39 -6.59
N ASN A 205 11.59 0.35 -5.83
CA ASN A 205 11.16 0.43 -4.43
C ASN A 205 12.18 -0.23 -3.47
N PHE A 206 13.48 -0.12 -3.75
CA PHE A 206 14.51 -0.71 -2.90
C PHE A 206 14.55 -0.04 -1.52
N VAL A 207 14.19 -0.79 -0.48
CA VAL A 207 14.18 -0.35 0.91
C VAL A 207 15.53 -0.65 1.55
N LYS A 208 16.26 0.39 1.93
CA LYS A 208 17.49 0.25 2.73
C LYS A 208 17.13 -0.21 4.13
N TYR A 209 17.98 -0.99 4.77
CA TYR A 209 17.75 -1.39 6.16
C TYR A 209 19.04 -1.38 6.99
N GLY A 210 18.90 -1.15 8.29
CA GLY A 210 20.02 -1.14 9.24
C GLY A 210 19.55 -1.21 10.69
N ALA A 211 20.52 -1.18 11.60
CA ALA A 211 20.30 -1.23 13.05
C ALA A 211 21.15 -0.17 13.77
N LYS A 212 21.01 -0.07 15.10
CA LYS A 212 21.89 0.75 15.94
C LYS A 212 23.31 0.18 15.92
N ALA A 213 24.28 1.02 15.59
CA ALA A 213 25.72 0.69 15.62
C ALA A 213 26.17 0.37 17.05
N GLY A 214 26.93 -0.72 17.21
CA GLY A 214 27.31 -1.27 18.50
C GLY A 214 26.12 -1.81 19.31
N GLY A 215 24.98 -2.06 18.70
CA GLY A 215 23.79 -2.61 19.38
C GLY A 215 23.81 -4.14 19.46
N ALA A 216 23.03 -4.70 20.38
CA ALA A 216 22.82 -6.15 20.46
C ALA A 216 22.20 -6.72 19.17
N THR A 217 21.36 -5.94 18.48
CA THR A 217 20.80 -6.28 17.16
C THR A 217 21.89 -6.45 16.10
N GLU A 218 22.90 -5.57 16.08
CA GLU A 218 24.05 -5.73 15.17
C GLU A 218 24.81 -7.03 15.45
N GLY A 219 25.09 -7.30 16.73
CA GLY A 219 25.74 -8.52 17.18
C GLY A 219 24.98 -9.79 16.78
N PHE A 220 23.64 -9.76 16.84
CA PHE A 220 22.79 -10.86 16.40
C PHE A 220 23.00 -11.20 14.92
N PHE A 221 22.95 -10.21 14.03
CA PHE A 221 23.14 -10.44 12.59
C PHE A 221 24.57 -10.88 12.27
N LYS A 222 25.56 -10.31 12.96
CA LYS A 222 26.99 -10.69 12.81
C LYS A 222 27.26 -12.13 13.22
N ALA A 223 26.63 -12.62 14.29
CA ALA A 223 26.83 -13.97 14.82
C ALA A 223 25.86 -15.03 14.25
N SER A 224 24.93 -14.62 13.39
CA SER A 224 23.87 -15.51 12.91
C SER A 224 24.40 -16.57 11.94
N ASN A 225 23.90 -17.80 12.07
CA ASN A 225 24.14 -18.90 11.13
C ASN A 225 23.03 -19.05 10.08
N HIS A 226 21.97 -18.23 10.13
CA HIS A 226 20.86 -18.32 9.17
C HIS A 226 21.21 -17.57 7.87
N SER A 227 21.02 -18.22 6.72
CA SER A 227 21.43 -17.68 5.41
C SER A 227 20.85 -16.30 5.10
N THR A 228 19.56 -16.09 5.42
CA THR A 228 18.89 -14.79 5.24
C THR A 228 19.55 -13.70 6.09
N TYR A 229 19.87 -14.00 7.35
CA TYR A 229 20.43 -13.03 8.29
C TYR A 229 21.90 -12.71 7.97
N GLN A 230 22.67 -13.71 7.50
CA GLN A 230 24.02 -13.50 6.98
C GLN A 230 24.03 -12.61 5.75
N LYS A 231 23.10 -12.81 4.82
CA LYS A 231 22.94 -11.93 3.65
C LYS A 231 22.60 -10.49 4.07
N MET A 232 21.71 -10.33 5.05
CA MET A 232 21.39 -9.02 5.61
C MET A 232 22.60 -8.37 6.27
N TRP A 233 23.37 -9.14 7.05
CA TRP A 233 24.60 -8.68 7.67
C TRP A 233 25.62 -8.22 6.63
N GLN A 234 25.85 -8.99 5.57
CA GLN A 234 26.76 -8.62 4.50
C GLN A 234 26.39 -7.26 3.87
N TYR A 235 25.10 -7.06 3.56
CA TYR A 235 24.62 -5.77 3.07
C TYR A 235 24.86 -4.62 4.08
N MET A 236 24.56 -4.85 5.37
CA MET A 236 24.79 -3.85 6.42
C MET A 236 26.28 -3.55 6.62
N GLN A 237 27.14 -4.55 6.49
CA GLN A 237 28.59 -4.44 6.61
C GLN A 237 29.18 -3.65 5.44
N ASP A 238 28.74 -3.93 4.21
CA ASP A 238 29.19 -3.22 3.00
C ASP A 238 28.75 -1.74 3.01
N ASN A 239 27.60 -1.45 3.62
CA ASN A 239 27.01 -0.10 3.67
C ASN A 239 27.05 0.53 5.07
N TYR A 240 27.96 0.10 5.94
CA TYR A 240 27.94 0.37 7.38
C TYR A 240 27.70 1.84 7.74
N LYS A 241 28.47 2.75 7.15
CA LYS A 241 28.37 4.21 7.41
C LYS A 241 27.05 4.83 6.93
N VAL A 242 26.38 4.18 5.98
CA VAL A 242 25.17 4.70 5.34
C VAL A 242 23.94 4.16 6.03
N VAL A 243 23.88 2.88 6.41
CA VAL A 243 22.64 2.25 6.90
C VAL A 243 22.55 2.13 8.42
N MET A 244 23.68 2.12 9.13
CA MET A 244 23.69 2.03 10.60
C MET A 244 23.47 3.39 11.24
N THR A 245 22.72 3.44 12.34
CA THR A 245 22.46 4.68 13.09
C THR A 245 23.19 4.70 14.42
N LYS A 246 23.46 5.88 14.97
CA LYS A 246 24.15 6.00 16.27
C LYS A 246 23.20 5.75 17.44
N SER A 247 21.92 6.07 17.26
CA SER A 247 20.89 5.91 18.29
C SER A 247 19.57 5.38 17.72
N ASN A 248 18.75 4.78 18.59
CA ASN A 248 17.41 4.33 18.22
C ASN A 248 16.54 5.51 17.75
N LYS A 249 16.66 6.68 18.40
CA LYS A 249 15.93 7.88 18.02
C LYS A 249 16.26 8.34 16.60
N GLU A 250 17.54 8.36 16.24
CA GLU A 250 17.98 8.65 14.88
C GLU A 250 17.43 7.63 13.88
N GLY A 251 17.40 6.35 14.23
CA GLY A 251 16.78 5.30 13.41
C GLY A 251 15.30 5.55 13.15
N VAL A 252 14.53 5.86 14.19
CA VAL A 252 13.10 6.15 14.09
C VAL A 252 12.85 7.42 13.25
N ASP A 253 13.59 8.50 13.52
CA ASP A 253 13.44 9.76 12.80
C ASP A 253 13.82 9.61 11.31
N ARG A 254 14.75 8.71 11.00
CA ARG A 254 15.12 8.35 9.63
C ARG A 254 14.05 7.54 8.91
N VAL A 255 13.37 6.60 9.59
CA VAL A 255 12.22 5.87 9.01
C VAL A 255 11.07 6.84 8.66
N LEU A 256 10.89 7.89 9.47
CA LEU A 256 9.87 8.93 9.23
C LEU A 256 10.24 9.92 8.13
N SER A 257 11.53 10.02 7.79
CA SER A 257 11.99 10.94 6.75
C SER A 257 11.49 10.49 5.37
N GLU A 258 10.81 11.39 4.66
CA GLU A 258 10.35 11.14 3.28
C GLU A 258 11.49 11.07 2.24
N LYS A 259 12.73 11.37 2.63
CA LYS A 259 13.87 11.43 1.71
C LYS A 259 14.30 10.07 1.15
N GLU A 260 14.03 8.99 1.87
CA GLU A 260 14.39 7.64 1.44
C GLU A 260 13.49 6.57 2.07
N ASP A 261 13.40 5.42 1.41
CA ASP A 261 12.76 4.23 1.96
C ASP A 261 13.76 3.47 2.83
N TYR A 262 13.57 3.55 4.14
CA TYR A 262 14.44 2.94 5.14
C TYR A 262 13.64 2.15 6.17
N ALA A 263 14.07 0.92 6.46
CA ALA A 263 13.55 0.06 7.51
C ALA A 263 14.58 -0.07 8.64
N PHE A 264 14.12 0.08 9.88
CA PHE A 264 14.99 0.07 11.05
C PHE A 264 14.77 -1.19 11.89
N LEU A 265 15.85 -1.92 12.15
CA LEU A 265 15.84 -3.15 12.94
C LEU A 265 16.10 -2.80 14.40
N MET A 266 15.09 -3.00 15.25
CA MET A 266 15.16 -2.68 16.68
C MET A 266 14.30 -3.63 17.50
N GLU A 267 14.38 -3.54 18.82
CA GLU A 267 13.62 -4.42 19.72
C GLU A 267 12.12 -4.12 19.70
N SER A 268 11.30 -5.17 19.67
CA SER A 268 9.83 -5.10 19.53
C SER A 268 9.17 -4.21 20.58
N ALA A 269 9.59 -4.29 21.85
CA ALA A 269 9.05 -3.44 22.92
C ALA A 269 9.29 -1.94 22.65
N SER A 270 10.42 -1.59 22.04
CA SER A 270 10.71 -0.21 21.64
C SER A 270 9.94 0.20 20.39
N ILE A 271 9.70 -0.73 19.46
CA ILE A 271 8.81 -0.50 18.29
C ILE A 271 7.39 -0.22 18.76
N ASP A 272 6.85 -1.06 19.64
CA ASP A 272 5.51 -0.91 20.19
C ASP A 272 5.31 0.47 20.82
N TYR A 273 6.30 0.94 21.58
CA TYR A 273 6.30 2.27 22.16
C TYR A 273 6.26 3.39 21.10
N GLU A 274 7.10 3.32 20.06
CA GLU A 274 7.16 4.32 19.01
C GLU A 274 5.91 4.29 18.11
N VAL A 275 5.38 3.12 17.79
CA VAL A 275 4.15 2.94 16.99
C VAL A 275 2.93 3.50 17.72
N GLN A 276 2.82 3.29 19.04
CA GLN A 276 1.74 3.87 19.85
C GLN A 276 1.79 5.41 19.91
N ARG A 277 2.98 6.01 19.77
CA ARG A 277 3.16 7.47 19.80
C ARG A 277 3.11 8.12 18.42
N LYS A 278 3.57 7.40 17.40
CA LYS A 278 3.71 7.89 16.03
C LYS A 278 2.92 6.99 15.10
N CYS A 279 1.66 7.36 14.85
CA CYS A 279 0.72 6.57 14.05
C CYS A 279 1.18 6.32 12.59
N GLN A 280 2.19 7.04 12.11
CA GLN A 280 2.81 6.88 10.79
C GLN A 280 3.72 5.66 10.71
N LEU A 281 4.10 5.07 11.85
CA LEU A 281 4.96 3.90 11.91
C LEU A 281 4.13 2.62 12.06
N ARG A 282 4.71 1.51 11.62
CA ARG A 282 4.20 0.16 11.85
C ARG A 282 5.37 -0.80 12.12
N GLU A 283 5.08 -1.81 12.92
CA GLU A 283 5.88 -3.02 12.98
C GLU A 283 5.58 -3.90 11.75
N VAL A 284 6.61 -4.56 11.20
CA VAL A 284 6.47 -5.46 10.05
C VAL A 284 7.06 -6.83 10.38
N GLY A 285 6.26 -7.87 10.13
CA GLY A 285 6.66 -9.25 10.37
C GLY A 285 6.46 -9.70 11.82
N GLN A 286 6.99 -10.88 12.14
CA GLN A 286 7.07 -11.38 13.51
C GLN A 286 8.48 -11.13 14.06
N PRO A 287 8.67 -11.14 15.39
CA PRO A 287 10.00 -11.05 15.99
C PRO A 287 10.94 -12.14 15.45
N LEU A 288 12.14 -11.73 15.05
CA LEU A 288 13.17 -12.57 14.41
C LEU A 288 13.85 -13.54 15.37
N ASP A 289 13.84 -13.18 16.65
CA ASP A 289 14.36 -13.95 17.76
C ASP A 289 13.45 -13.76 18.99
N GLN A 290 13.74 -14.53 20.03
CA GLN A 290 13.14 -14.35 21.34
C GLN A 290 14.29 -14.19 22.35
N LYS A 291 14.30 -13.05 23.01
CA LYS A 291 15.25 -12.63 24.03
C LYS A 291 14.49 -12.43 25.33
N GLY A 292 15.08 -12.93 26.40
CA GLY A 292 14.49 -13.09 27.71
C GLY A 292 15.39 -14.05 28.43
#